data_AF-A0A2G9P238-F1
#
_entry.id   AF-A0A2G9P238-F1
#
_cell.length_a   1.000
_cell.length_b   1.000
_cell.length_c   1.000
_cell.angle_alpha   90.00
_cell.angle_beta   90.00
_cell.angle_gamma   90.00
#
_symmetry.space_group_name_H-M   'P 1'
#
loop_
_entity.id
_entity.type
_entity.pdbx_description
1 polymer ?
#
loop_
_entity_poly.entity_id
_entity_poly.type
_entity_poly.pdbx_seq_one_letter_code
_entity_poly.pdbx_strand_id
1 'polypeptide(L)'
;NEIREYLETRKIRVHVDDRNELTPGYKFNDWELKGIPLRIEIGPKDIEKQQIILAKRYNREKISIGFNEIEKISTILDEIQKDMLEIAKVKAKENTINISDYSEFKSKIGKGGFFNADWCGKTECEEKIKEETGADIRVIPFGS
;
A
#
# COMPACT_ATOMS: atom_id res chain seq x y z
N ASN A 1 -11.69 25.66 -6.10
CA ASN A 1 -10.29 26.13 -5.96
C ASN A 1 -9.84 26.22 -4.51
N GLU A 2 -10.68 26.67 -3.59
CA GLU A 2 -10.36 26.77 -2.15
C GLU A 2 -9.75 25.51 -1.53
N ILE A 3 -10.34 24.33 -1.76
CA ILE A 3 -9.81 23.05 -1.23
C ILE A 3 -8.40 22.77 -1.76
N ARG A 4 -8.19 23.00 -3.07
CA ARG A 4 -6.89 22.77 -3.71
C ARG A 4 -5.83 23.68 -3.10
N GLU A 5 -6.11 24.98 -3.02
CA GLU A 5 -5.20 25.97 -2.45
C GLU A 5 -4.87 25.64 -0.99
N TYR A 6 -5.88 25.31 -0.18
CA TYR A 6 -5.70 24.88 1.19
C TYR A 6 -4.71 23.70 1.30
N LEU A 7 -4.91 22.64 0.51
CA LEU A 7 -4.05 21.46 0.53
C LEU A 7 -2.63 21.75 0.02
N GLU A 8 -2.49 22.58 -1.02
CA GLU A 8 -1.19 23.00 -1.55
C GLU A 8 -0.39 23.81 -0.53
N THR A 9 -1.02 24.68 0.28
CA THR A 9 -0.33 25.40 1.38
C THR A 9 0.25 24.45 2.44
N ARG A 10 -0.33 23.25 2.57
CA ARG A 10 0.17 22.17 3.43
C ARG A 10 1.15 21.23 2.73
N LYS A 11 1.62 21.60 1.54
CA LYS A 11 2.52 20.80 0.70
C LYS A 11 1.94 19.44 0.31
N ILE A 12 0.61 19.31 0.31
CA ILE A 12 -0.07 18.12 -0.20
C ILE A 12 -0.19 18.28 -1.71
N ARG A 13 0.23 17.25 -2.46
CA ARG A 13 0.11 17.25 -3.92
C ARG A 13 -1.34 17.01 -4.31
N VAL A 14 -1.91 17.94 -5.05
CA VAL A 14 -3.31 17.88 -5.50
C VAL A 14 -3.39 18.05 -7.00
N HIS A 15 -4.30 17.30 -7.61
CA HIS A 15 -4.68 17.45 -9.00
C HIS A 15 -6.19 17.54 -9.10
N VAL A 16 -6.69 18.51 -9.86
CA VAL A 16 -8.12 18.68 -10.13
C VAL A 16 -8.39 18.17 -11.54
N ASP A 17 -9.27 17.18 -11.65
CA ASP A 17 -9.67 16.63 -12.94
C ASP A 17 -10.96 17.30 -13.46
N ASP A 18 -10.76 18.36 -14.23
CA ASP A 18 -11.80 19.21 -14.81
C ASP A 18 -12.16 18.85 -16.27
N ARG A 19 -11.72 17.69 -16.76
CA ARG A 19 -12.05 17.15 -18.10
C ARG A 19 -13.57 16.97 -18.28
N ASN A 20 -14.25 17.89 -18.95
CA ASN A 20 -15.72 17.89 -19.04
C ASN A 20 -16.27 16.83 -20.02
N GLU A 21 -15.43 16.35 -20.93
CA GLU A 21 -15.74 15.32 -21.92
C GLU A 21 -15.81 13.89 -21.34
N LEU A 22 -15.32 13.70 -20.11
CA LEU A 22 -15.26 12.40 -19.44
C LEU A 22 -16.30 12.29 -18.33
N THR A 23 -16.94 11.12 -18.26
CA THR A 23 -17.87 10.84 -17.16
C THR A 23 -17.14 10.71 -15.82
N PRO A 24 -17.78 11.06 -14.69
CA PRO A 24 -17.17 10.89 -13.37
C PRO A 24 -16.67 9.46 -13.10
N GLY A 25 -17.44 8.45 -13.53
CA GLY A 25 -17.04 7.05 -13.40
C GLY A 25 -15.75 6.70 -14.16
N TYR A 26 -15.57 7.25 -15.36
CA TYR A 26 -14.33 7.10 -16.13
C TYR A 26 -13.15 7.73 -15.39
N LYS A 27 -13.32 8.96 -14.88
CA LYS A 27 -12.29 9.64 -14.08
C LYS A 27 -11.91 8.85 -12.85
N PHE A 28 -12.89 8.30 -12.13
CA PHE A 28 -12.64 7.50 -10.93
C PHE A 28 -11.75 6.30 -11.23
N ASN A 29 -12.05 5.58 -12.32
CA ASN A 29 -11.25 4.44 -12.75
C ASN A 29 -9.82 4.84 -13.15
N ASP A 30 -9.66 5.91 -13.94
CA ASP A 30 -8.34 6.41 -14.38
C ASP A 30 -7.43 6.74 -13.18
N TRP A 31 -7.95 7.46 -12.17
CA TRP A 31 -7.19 7.79 -10.97
C TRP A 31 -6.99 6.62 -10.02
N GLU A 32 -7.91 5.66 -9.98
CA GLU A 32 -7.74 4.43 -9.21
C GLU A 32 -6.64 3.54 -9.79
N LEU A 33 -6.53 3.45 -11.12
CA LEU A 33 -5.47 2.72 -11.80
C LEU A 33 -4.10 3.35 -11.54
N LYS A 34 -4.03 4.68 -11.47
CA LYS A 34 -2.81 5.43 -11.11
C LYS A 34 -2.42 5.30 -9.63
N GLY A 35 -3.29 4.73 -8.80
CA GLY A 35 -2.99 4.50 -7.38
C GLY A 35 -3.01 5.76 -6.52
N ILE A 36 -3.78 6.79 -6.89
CA ILE A 36 -3.93 7.99 -6.07
C ILE A 36 -4.50 7.59 -4.69
N PRO A 37 -3.87 7.94 -3.56
CA PRO A 37 -4.23 7.41 -2.25
C PRO A 37 -5.63 7.83 -1.79
N LEU A 38 -6.03 9.06 -2.13
CA LEU A 38 -7.29 9.67 -1.71
C LEU A 38 -7.90 10.44 -2.88
N ARG A 39 -9.15 10.15 -3.22
CA ARG A 39 -9.94 10.91 -4.19
C ARG A 39 -10.99 11.75 -3.45
N ILE A 40 -11.08 13.03 -3.80
CA ILE A 40 -12.08 13.96 -3.26
C ILE A 40 -13.19 14.09 -4.31
N GLU A 41 -14.40 13.69 -3.96
CA GLU A 41 -15.59 13.80 -4.81
C GLU A 41 -16.42 15.00 -4.32
N ILE A 42 -16.74 15.92 -5.24
CA ILE A 42 -17.50 17.15 -4.96
C ILE A 42 -18.64 17.23 -5.97
N GLY A 43 -19.86 16.93 -5.53
CA GLY A 43 -21.07 17.06 -6.34
C GLY A 43 -21.96 18.23 -5.89
N PRO A 44 -22.95 18.64 -6.71
CA PRO A 44 -23.89 19.71 -6.34
C PRO A 44 -24.61 19.45 -5.00
N LYS A 45 -25.03 18.21 -4.76
CA LYS A 45 -25.69 17.79 -3.51
C LYS A 45 -24.78 17.88 -2.28
N ASP A 46 -23.48 17.69 -2.47
CA ASP A 46 -22.50 17.75 -1.38
C ASP A 46 -22.18 19.20 -1.02
N ILE A 47 -22.15 20.09 -2.02
CA ILE A 47 -22.05 21.54 -1.82
C ILE A 47 -23.25 22.08 -1.03
N GLU A 48 -24.48 21.68 -1.41
CA GLU A 48 -25.70 22.05 -0.67
C GLU A 48 -25.65 21.59 0.80
N LYS A 49 -25.01 20.45 1.07
CA LYS A 49 -24.84 19.89 2.41
C LYS A 49 -23.57 20.33 3.13
N GLN A 50 -22.76 21.19 2.52
CA GLN A 50 -21.45 21.61 3.04
C GLN A 50 -20.54 20.43 3.44
N GLN A 51 -20.54 19.38 2.63
CA GLN A 51 -19.74 18.17 2.83
C GLN A 51 -18.88 17.85 1.61
N ILE A 52 -17.86 17.02 1.81
CA ILE A 52 -17.08 16.42 0.74
C ILE A 52 -16.92 14.92 1.00
N ILE A 53 -16.90 14.14 -0.08
CA ILE A 53 -16.72 12.69 0.00
C ILE A 53 -15.25 12.38 -0.30
N LEU A 54 -14.62 11.64 0.61
CA LEU A 54 -13.27 11.14 0.45
C LEU A 54 -13.31 9.64 0.21
N ALA A 55 -12.79 9.20 -0.94
CA ALA A 55 -12.66 7.79 -1.28
C ALA A 55 -11.21 7.34 -1.13
N LYS A 56 -10.96 6.41 -0.19
CA LYS A 56 -9.65 5.83 0.09
C LYS A 56 -9.35 4.72 -0.91
N ARG A 57 -8.16 4.74 -1.52
CA ARG A 57 -7.82 3.78 -2.60
C ARG A 57 -7.50 2.38 -2.13
N TYR A 58 -6.83 2.23 -0.99
CA TYR A 58 -6.30 0.93 -0.55
C TYR A 58 -7.40 -0.03 -0.08
N ASN A 59 -8.46 0.49 0.56
CA ASN A 59 -9.57 -0.30 1.12
C ASN A 59 -10.94 -0.01 0.47
N ARG A 60 -11.02 0.95 -0.48
CA ARG A 60 -12.25 1.40 -1.15
C ARG A 60 -13.30 2.01 -0.23
N GLU A 61 -12.92 2.37 1.00
CA GLU A 61 -13.81 3.02 1.94
C GLU A 61 -14.12 4.44 1.48
N LYS A 62 -15.37 4.86 1.67
CA LYS A 62 -15.82 6.24 1.47
C LYS A 62 -16.22 6.83 2.80
N ILE A 63 -15.70 8.01 3.09
CA ILE A 63 -16.06 8.80 4.27
C ILE A 63 -16.59 10.17 3.82
N SER A 64 -17.58 10.69 4.53
CA SER A 64 -18.05 12.06 4.36
C SER A 64 -17.48 12.91 5.49
N ILE A 65 -16.90 14.06 5.15
CA ILE A 65 -16.46 15.06 6.11
C ILE A 65 -17.08 16.41 5.78
N GLY A 66 -17.22 17.27 6.78
CA GLY A 66 -17.64 18.65 6.56
C GLY A 66 -16.61 19.45 5.76
N PHE A 67 -17.07 20.45 5.01
CA PHE A 67 -16.16 21.39 4.32
C PHE A 67 -15.28 22.18 5.29
N ASN A 68 -15.73 22.35 6.54
CA ASN A 68 -14.95 22.95 7.62
C ASN A 68 -13.95 21.98 8.28
N GLU A 69 -13.88 20.73 7.82
CA GLU A 69 -13.01 19.69 8.38
C GLU A 69 -11.91 19.25 7.39
N ILE A 70 -11.63 20.05 6.35
CA ILE A 70 -10.65 19.76 5.30
C ILE A 70 -9.25 19.49 5.88
N GLU A 71 -8.92 20.06 7.05
CA GLU A 71 -7.69 19.76 7.78
C GLU A 71 -7.49 18.27 8.09
N LYS A 72 -8.59 17.50 8.25
CA LYS A 72 -8.53 16.06 8.52
C LYS A 72 -7.90 15.28 7.37
N ILE A 73 -7.87 15.82 6.15
CA ILE A 73 -7.28 15.16 4.98
C ILE A 73 -5.80 14.80 5.24
N SER A 74 -5.04 15.65 5.94
CA SER A 74 -3.65 15.35 6.27
C SER A 74 -3.55 14.11 7.16
N THR A 75 -4.35 14.08 8.24
CA THR A 75 -4.41 12.94 9.16
C THR A 75 -4.84 11.66 8.46
N ILE A 76 -5.82 11.75 7.55
CA ILE A 76 -6.30 10.60 6.77
C ILE A 76 -5.19 10.06 5.86
N LEU A 77 -4.37 10.92 5.26
CA LEU A 77 -3.23 10.47 4.45
C LEU A 77 -2.16 9.77 5.31
N ASP A 78 -1.89 10.27 6.51
CA ASP A 78 -0.98 9.64 7.47
C ASP A 78 -1.51 8.27 7.95
N GLU A 79 -2.82 8.17 8.20
CA GLU A 79 -3.50 6.92 8.53
C GLU A 79 -3.41 5.90 7.40
N ILE A 80 -3.67 6.31 6.15
CA ILE A 80 -3.51 5.44 4.97
C ILE A 80 -2.10 4.85 4.92
N GLN A 81 -1.08 5.69 5.13
CA GLN A 81 0.31 5.25 5.12
C GLN A 81 0.59 4.23 6.24
N LYS A 82 0.13 4.51 7.45
CA LYS A 82 0.32 3.65 8.62
C LYS A 82 -0.38 2.29 8.43
N ASP A 83 -1.63 2.31 8.00
CA ASP A 83 -2.44 1.11 7.79
C ASP A 83 -1.85 0.21 6.71
N MET A 84 -1.47 0.79 5.57
CA MET A 84 -0.86 0.02 4.48
C MET A 84 0.47 -0.60 4.89
N LEU A 85 1.28 0.11 5.69
CA LEU A 85 2.52 -0.43 6.23
C LEU A 85 2.26 -1.59 7.20
N GLU A 86 1.28 -1.47 8.09
CA GLU A 86 0.95 -2.53 9.04
C GLU A 86 0.44 -3.79 8.32
N ILE A 87 -0.46 -3.62 7.35
CA ILE A 87 -0.94 -4.72 6.50
C ILE A 87 0.23 -5.41 5.79
N ALA A 88 1.18 -4.64 5.24
CA ALA A 88 2.35 -5.18 4.57
C ALA A 88 3.28 -5.95 5.54
N LYS A 89 3.49 -5.44 6.76
CA LYS A 89 4.29 -6.11 7.79
C LYS A 89 3.69 -7.44 8.23
N VAL A 90 2.39 -7.47 8.46
CA VAL A 90 1.68 -8.72 8.82
C VAL A 90 1.83 -9.74 7.69
N LYS A 91 1.56 -9.35 6.44
CA LYS A 91 1.73 -10.23 5.27
C LYS A 91 3.17 -10.71 5.10
N ALA A 92 4.16 -9.84 5.31
CA ALA A 92 5.56 -10.23 5.23
C ALA A 92 5.91 -11.27 6.30
N LYS A 93 5.44 -11.09 7.53
CA LYS A 93 5.63 -12.04 8.63
C LYS A 93 4.95 -13.38 8.36
N GLU A 94 3.70 -13.37 7.88
CA GLU A 94 2.94 -14.58 7.53
C GLU A 94 3.56 -15.35 6.36
N ASN A 95 4.15 -14.62 5.40
CA ASN A 95 4.88 -15.20 4.27
C ASN A 95 6.34 -15.54 4.59
N THR A 96 6.78 -15.41 5.85
CA THR A 96 8.13 -15.79 6.29
C THR A 96 8.05 -16.99 7.23
N ILE A 97 8.70 -18.09 6.85
CA ILE A 97 8.63 -19.36 7.57
C ILE A 97 9.98 -19.63 8.25
N ASN A 98 9.98 -19.85 9.57
CA ASN A 98 11.16 -20.37 10.26
C ASN A 98 11.26 -21.88 10.00
N ILE A 99 12.43 -22.36 9.62
CA ILE A 99 12.63 -23.75 9.22
C ILE A 99 14.02 -24.25 9.57
N SER A 100 14.10 -25.50 10.04
CA SER A 100 15.36 -26.16 10.41
C SER A 100 15.58 -27.48 9.69
N ASP A 101 14.57 -28.03 9.02
CA ASP A 101 14.68 -29.26 8.22
C ASP A 101 14.71 -28.96 6.73
N TYR A 102 15.71 -29.53 6.04
CA TYR A 102 15.91 -29.30 4.62
C TYR A 102 14.87 -30.00 3.73
N SER A 103 14.31 -31.13 4.16
CA SER A 103 13.27 -31.83 3.39
C SER A 103 11.97 -31.04 3.42
N GLU A 104 11.62 -30.50 4.58
CA GLU A 104 10.49 -29.59 4.75
C GLU A 104 10.68 -28.32 3.90
N PHE A 105 11.90 -27.76 3.87
CA PHE A 105 12.23 -26.59 3.05
C PHE A 105 11.93 -26.85 1.57
N LYS A 106 12.45 -27.97 1.03
CA LYS A 106 12.19 -28.37 -0.36
C LYS A 106 10.71 -28.57 -0.67
N SER A 107 9.92 -29.04 0.29
CA SER A 107 8.47 -29.21 0.09
C SER A 107 7.68 -27.89 0.05
N LYS A 108 8.18 -26.84 0.73
CA LYS A 108 7.47 -25.57 0.90
C LYS A 108 7.91 -24.48 -0.07
N ILE A 109 9.17 -24.48 -0.51
CA ILE A 109 9.75 -23.42 -1.35
C ILE A 109 8.97 -23.16 -2.65
N GLY A 110 8.34 -24.20 -3.23
CA GLY A 110 7.52 -24.08 -4.43
C GLY A 110 6.27 -23.21 -4.28
N LYS A 111 5.81 -22.94 -3.05
CA LYS A 111 4.70 -22.01 -2.76
C LYS A 111 5.14 -20.54 -2.77
N GLY A 112 6.43 -20.27 -2.85
CA GLY A 112 7.02 -18.94 -2.69
C GLY A 112 7.05 -18.49 -1.22
N GLY A 113 7.54 -17.27 -1.00
CA GLY A 113 7.72 -16.68 0.34
C GLY A 113 9.18 -16.57 0.75
N PHE A 114 9.41 -16.26 2.02
CA PHE A 114 10.73 -16.17 2.64
C PHE A 114 10.91 -17.27 3.68
N PHE A 115 12.15 -17.68 3.87
CA PHE A 115 12.51 -18.73 4.82
C PHE A 115 13.65 -18.21 5.69
N ASN A 116 13.43 -18.22 7.00
CA ASN A 116 14.50 -18.07 7.97
C ASN A 116 15.03 -19.48 8.24
N ALA A 117 16.24 -19.74 7.75
CA ALA A 117 16.91 -21.02 7.89
C ALA A 117 18.33 -20.81 8.40
N ASP A 118 18.83 -21.77 9.16
CA ASP A 118 20.21 -21.76 9.62
C ASP A 118 21.15 -21.97 8.43
N TRP A 119 22.15 -21.10 8.31
CA TRP A 119 23.16 -21.19 7.26
C TRP A 119 24.56 -21.37 7.86
N CYS A 120 25.29 -22.32 7.28
CA CYS A 120 26.61 -22.75 7.75
C CYS A 120 27.73 -21.71 7.50
N GLY A 121 27.43 -20.63 6.76
CA GLY A 121 28.40 -19.59 6.35
C GLY A 121 29.28 -19.98 5.16
N LYS A 122 29.15 -21.20 4.65
CA LYS A 122 29.95 -21.69 3.52
C LYS A 122 29.18 -21.57 2.21
N THR A 123 29.89 -21.11 1.18
CA THR A 123 29.34 -20.93 -0.16
C THR A 123 28.84 -22.24 -0.77
N GLU A 124 29.48 -23.38 -0.48
CA GLU A 124 29.03 -24.67 -1.03
C GLU A 124 27.64 -25.07 -0.50
N CYS A 125 27.28 -24.66 0.73
CA CYS A 125 25.92 -24.87 1.27
C CYS A 125 24.90 -24.06 0.45
N GLU A 126 25.21 -22.81 0.11
CA GLU A 126 24.33 -21.90 -0.63
C GLU A 126 24.14 -22.36 -2.09
N GLU A 127 25.24 -22.66 -2.78
CA GLU A 127 25.22 -23.14 -4.17
C GLU A 127 24.37 -24.40 -4.32
N LYS A 128 24.52 -25.36 -3.41
CA LYS A 128 23.74 -26.59 -3.42
C LYS A 128 22.24 -26.35 -3.23
N ILE A 129 21.86 -25.49 -2.27
CA ILE A 129 20.46 -25.14 -2.05
C ILE A 129 19.87 -24.48 -3.29
N LYS A 130 20.63 -23.57 -3.93
CA LYS A 130 20.23 -22.88 -5.15
C LYS A 130 20.05 -23.83 -6.33
N GLU A 131 20.97 -24.76 -6.52
CA GLU A 131 20.86 -25.78 -7.57
C GLU A 131 19.65 -26.70 -7.36
N GLU A 132 19.40 -27.15 -6.12
CA GLU A 132 18.31 -28.07 -5.81
C GLU A 132 16.93 -27.41 -5.76
N THR A 133 16.84 -26.11 -5.47
CA THR A 133 15.56 -25.45 -5.14
C THR A 133 15.30 -24.12 -5.85
N GLY A 134 16.33 -23.52 -6.47
CA GLY A 134 16.27 -22.17 -7.04
C GLY A 134 16.24 -21.04 -5.99
N ALA A 135 16.27 -21.36 -4.69
CA ALA A 135 16.33 -20.37 -3.63
C ALA A 135 17.73 -19.73 -3.54
N ASP A 136 17.78 -18.47 -3.10
CA ASP A 136 19.01 -17.70 -2.96
C ASP A 136 18.97 -16.92 -1.65
N ILE A 137 20.13 -16.74 -1.01
CA ILE A 137 20.21 -15.98 0.24
C ILE A 137 19.90 -14.51 -0.06
N ARG A 138 18.98 -13.92 0.71
CA ARG A 138 18.55 -12.52 0.51
C ARG A 138 19.23 -11.56 1.47
N VAL A 139 19.34 -11.95 2.72
CA VAL A 139 19.92 -11.16 3.79
C VAL A 139 20.29 -12.08 4.96
N ILE A 140 21.38 -11.74 5.65
CA ILE A 140 21.69 -12.29 6.96
C ILE A 140 21.26 -11.22 7.97
N PRO A 141 20.20 -11.45 8.76
CA PRO A 141 19.68 -10.44 9.68
C PRO A 141 20.74 -10.01 10.71
N PHE A 142 20.79 -8.72 11.03
CA PHE A 142 21.68 -8.24 12.10
C PHE A 142 21.30 -8.88 13.44
N GLY A 143 22.29 -9.45 14.14
CA GLY A 143 22.09 -10.12 15.44
C GLY A 143 21.50 -11.54 15.35
N SER A 144 21.58 -12.16 14.18
CA SER A 144 21.41 -13.61 14.02
C SER A 144 22.61 -14.41 14.56
#